data_AF-A0A953XL92-F1
#
_entry.id   AF-A0A953XL92-F1
#
_cell.length_a   1.000
_cell.length_b   1.000
_cell.length_c   1.000
_cell.angle_alpha   90.00
_cell.angle_beta   90.00
_cell.angle_gamma   90.00
#
_symmetry.space_group_name_H-M   'P 1'
#
loop_
_entity.id
_entity.type
_entity.pdbx_description
1 polymer ?
#
loop_
_entity_poly.entity_id
_entity_poly.type
_entity_poly.pdbx_seq_one_letter_code
_entity_poly.pdbx_strand_id
1 'polypeptide(L)'
;MDQLSPKARFDALASVLQFQSAQVDSIRHSINHLLKEVSELVRMVNEAMKSEHAAAVVGDLGGEAREKMQSLLASFIMRTINCNYDEEFCNYAVEVSHADDVPPRLFSMGLTLALDFVAQTLPGQVEDRERLTDMLSAWNRLTSILRELTRK
;
A
#
# COMPACT_ATOMS: atom_id res chain seq x y z
N MET A 1 -19.67 -17.79 14.27
CA MET A 1 -18.24 -17.65 13.95
C MET A 1 -17.91 -16.21 14.27
N ASP A 2 -17.23 -15.94 15.38
CA ASP A 2 -16.79 -14.59 15.69
C ASP A 2 -15.83 -14.12 14.59
N GLN A 3 -16.16 -13.03 13.92
CA GLN A 3 -15.26 -12.42 12.95
C GLN A 3 -14.03 -11.95 13.71
N LEU A 4 -12.86 -12.49 13.33
CA LEU A 4 -11.57 -11.99 13.83
C LEU A 4 -11.46 -10.49 13.55
N SER A 5 -10.93 -9.73 14.52
CA SER A 5 -10.65 -8.31 14.31
C SER A 5 -9.68 -8.10 13.14
N PRO A 6 -9.68 -6.93 12.47
CA PRO A 6 -8.71 -6.62 11.43
C PRO A 6 -7.26 -6.89 11.84
N LYS A 7 -6.89 -6.54 13.08
CA LYS A 7 -5.55 -6.82 13.62
C LYS A 7 -5.25 -8.31 13.75
N ALA A 8 -6.19 -9.10 14.29
CA ALA A 8 -6.02 -10.55 14.41
C ALA A 8 -5.89 -11.24 13.03
N ARG A 9 -6.63 -10.74 12.02
CA ARG A 9 -6.48 -11.18 10.63
C ARG A 9 -5.10 -10.80 10.06
N PHE A 10 -4.65 -9.57 10.29
CA PHE A 10 -3.31 -9.13 9.90
C PHE A 10 -2.23 -10.03 10.52
N ASP A 11 -2.31 -10.32 11.81
CA ASP A 11 -1.32 -11.15 12.52
C ASP A 11 -1.28 -12.58 11.99
N ALA A 12 -2.44 -13.16 11.69
CA ALA A 12 -2.51 -14.49 11.08
C ALA A 12 -1.81 -14.50 9.70
N LEU A 13 -2.09 -13.51 8.85
CA LEU A 13 -1.46 -13.37 7.54
C LEU A 13 0.04 -13.09 7.64
N ALA A 14 0.44 -12.22 8.57
CA ALA A 14 1.83 -11.89 8.85
C ALA A 14 2.62 -13.13 9.31
N SER A 15 2.01 -13.98 10.15
CA SER A 15 2.62 -15.25 10.55
C SER A 15 2.83 -16.18 9.35
N VAL A 16 1.84 -16.33 8.46
CA VAL A 16 1.97 -17.18 7.26
C VAL A 16 3.05 -16.67 6.32
N LEU A 17 3.11 -15.36 6.09
CA LEU A 17 4.05 -14.72 5.17
C LEU A 17 5.40 -14.40 5.81
N GLN A 18 5.64 -14.85 7.05
CA GLN A 18 6.85 -14.54 7.82
C GLN A 18 7.17 -13.04 7.84
N PHE A 19 6.15 -12.21 8.04
CA PHE A 19 6.29 -10.77 8.20
C PHE A 19 6.46 -10.46 9.69
N GLN A 20 7.72 -10.34 10.12
CA GLN A 20 8.12 -10.15 11.51
C GLN A 20 8.83 -8.80 11.68
N SER A 21 9.39 -8.54 12.87
CA SER A 21 10.10 -7.30 13.19
C SER A 21 11.19 -6.96 12.16
N ALA A 22 11.93 -7.95 11.67
CA ALA A 22 12.96 -7.73 10.65
C ALA A 22 12.38 -7.13 9.36
N GLN A 23 11.21 -7.58 8.90
CA GLN A 23 10.56 -7.01 7.70
C GLN A 23 10.02 -5.61 7.96
N VAL A 24 9.46 -5.36 9.15
CA VAL A 24 9.03 -4.02 9.57
C VAL A 24 10.24 -3.06 9.57
N ASP A 25 11.37 -3.51 10.10
CA ASP A 25 12.59 -2.72 10.13
C ASP A 25 13.15 -2.51 8.71
N SER A 26 13.15 -3.52 7.84
CA SER A 26 13.53 -3.37 6.43
C SER A 26 12.66 -2.34 5.71
N ILE A 27 11.34 -2.35 5.95
CA ILE A 27 10.44 -1.32 5.42
C ILE A 27 10.83 0.04 5.97
N ARG A 28 10.96 0.22 7.28
CA ARG A 28 11.36 1.48 7.91
C ARG A 28 12.65 2.05 7.34
N HIS A 29 13.66 1.21 7.11
CA HIS A 29 14.92 1.64 6.51
C HIS A 29 14.74 2.10 5.07
N SER A 30 13.87 1.44 4.30
CA SER A 30 13.59 1.80 2.90
C SER A 30 12.89 3.17 2.77
N ILE A 31 12.14 3.60 3.80
CA ILE A 31 11.36 4.85 3.80
C ILE A 31 12.23 6.06 3.48
N ASN A 32 13.43 6.14 4.07
CA ASN A 32 14.32 7.29 3.86
C ASN A 32 14.78 7.43 2.40
N HIS A 33 14.79 6.33 1.66
CA HIS A 33 15.08 6.33 0.22
C HIS A 33 13.83 6.72 -0.57
N LEU A 34 12.67 6.15 -0.21
CA LEU A 34 11.39 6.39 -0.88
C LEU A 34 10.87 7.82 -0.70
N LEU A 35 11.05 8.42 0.48
CA LEU A 35 10.56 9.77 0.79
C LEU A 35 11.13 10.85 -0.13
N LYS A 36 12.36 10.64 -0.64
CA LYS A 36 13.01 11.56 -1.58
C LYS A 36 12.32 11.58 -2.94
N GLU A 37 11.62 10.50 -3.28
CA GLU A 37 10.98 10.29 -4.58
C GLU A 37 9.44 10.31 -4.47
N VAL A 38 8.86 10.87 -3.40
CA VAL A 38 7.39 10.92 -3.21
C VAL A 38 6.68 11.66 -4.35
N SER A 39 7.34 12.63 -4.99
CA SER A 39 6.82 13.28 -6.20
C SER A 39 6.61 12.29 -7.34
N GLU A 40 7.47 11.28 -7.48
CA GLU A 40 7.33 10.22 -8.48
C GLU A 40 6.14 9.32 -8.16
N LEU A 41 5.92 8.98 -6.89
CA LEU A 41 4.73 8.24 -6.50
C LEU A 41 3.44 9.00 -6.87
N VAL A 42 3.39 10.30 -6.60
CA VAL A 42 2.25 11.15 -6.98
C VAL A 42 2.09 11.19 -8.51
N ARG A 43 3.20 11.28 -9.27
CA ARG A 43 3.18 11.20 -10.73
C ARG A 43 2.62 9.86 -11.22
N MET A 44 3.07 8.73 -10.66
CA MET A 44 2.59 7.39 -11.00
C MET A 44 1.09 7.24 -10.73
N VAL A 45 0.60 7.72 -9.59
CA VAL A 45 -0.84 7.74 -9.28
C VAL A 45 -1.60 8.60 -10.30
N ASN A 46 -1.09 9.79 -10.62
CA ASN A 46 -1.72 10.67 -11.61
C ASN A 46 -1.80 10.04 -13.00
N GLU A 47 -0.74 9.38 -13.45
CA GLU A 47 -0.69 8.69 -14.74
C GLU A 47 -1.62 7.48 -14.77
N ALA A 48 -1.60 6.65 -13.72
CA ALA A 48 -2.51 5.53 -13.58
C ALA A 48 -3.96 5.99 -13.71
N MET A 49 -4.34 7.06 -13.01
CA MET A 49 -5.68 7.65 -13.06
C MET A 49 -6.04 8.30 -14.40
N LYS A 50 -5.08 8.60 -15.27
CA LYS A 50 -5.31 9.11 -16.64
C LYS A 50 -5.41 8.00 -17.68
N SER A 51 -5.07 6.76 -17.34
CA SER A 51 -5.12 5.63 -18.27
C SER A 51 -6.57 5.24 -18.61
N GLU A 52 -6.81 4.73 -19.82
CA GLU A 52 -8.11 4.17 -20.21
C GLU A 52 -8.56 3.03 -19.28
N HIS A 53 -7.61 2.29 -18.71
CA HIS A 53 -7.87 1.22 -17.75
C HIS A 53 -8.33 1.75 -16.38
N ALA A 54 -7.96 2.97 -16.00
CA ALA A 54 -8.50 3.58 -14.77
C ALA A 54 -9.99 3.84 -14.89
N ALA A 55 -10.52 4.24 -16.04
CA ALA A 55 -11.97 4.39 -16.22
C ALA A 55 -12.73 3.08 -15.96
N ALA A 56 -12.13 1.92 -16.26
CA ALA A 56 -12.71 0.60 -15.97
C ALA A 56 -12.60 0.18 -14.48
N VAL A 57 -11.60 0.70 -13.76
CA VAL A 57 -11.34 0.38 -12.34
C VAL A 57 -12.06 1.34 -11.39
N VAL A 58 -12.14 2.60 -11.79
CA VAL A 58 -12.58 3.74 -11.01
C VAL A 58 -13.98 4.19 -11.42
N GLY A 59 -14.40 3.91 -12.65
CA GLY A 59 -15.66 4.39 -13.22
C GLY A 59 -15.53 5.81 -13.78
N ASP A 60 -16.66 6.37 -14.25
CA ASP A 60 -16.75 7.78 -14.65
C ASP A 60 -16.89 8.66 -13.40
N LEU A 61 -15.79 8.77 -12.65
CA LEU A 61 -15.74 9.67 -11.50
C LEU A 61 -15.54 11.11 -11.99
N GLY A 62 -16.44 11.98 -11.58
CA GLY A 62 -16.26 13.44 -11.73
C GLY A 62 -14.99 13.94 -11.04
N GLY A 63 -14.58 15.17 -11.38
CA GLY A 63 -13.32 15.76 -10.93
C GLY A 63 -13.08 15.71 -9.41
N GLU A 64 -14.08 16.09 -8.60
CA GLU A 64 -13.96 16.09 -7.13
C GLU A 64 -13.77 14.69 -6.54
N ALA A 65 -14.47 13.69 -7.07
CA ALA A 65 -14.34 12.30 -6.62
C ALA A 65 -12.95 11.73 -6.96
N ARG A 66 -12.40 12.13 -8.12
CA ARG A 66 -11.04 11.77 -8.54
C ARG A 66 -9.97 12.39 -7.63
N GLU A 67 -10.11 13.67 -7.26
CA GLU A 67 -9.18 14.34 -6.36
C GLU A 67 -9.21 13.73 -4.95
N LYS A 68 -10.43 13.48 -4.42
CA LYS A 68 -10.61 12.77 -3.14
C LYS A 68 -9.92 11.40 -3.16
N MET A 69 -10.03 10.70 -4.27
CA MET A 69 -9.43 9.38 -4.47
C MET A 69 -7.89 9.43 -4.48
N GLN A 70 -7.30 10.41 -5.16
CA GLN A 70 -5.86 10.63 -5.15
C GLN A 70 -5.36 10.94 -3.74
N SER A 71 -6.09 11.77 -3.00
CA SER A 71 -5.79 12.09 -1.60
C SER A 71 -5.86 10.86 -0.70
N LEU A 72 -6.87 10.02 -0.84
CA LEU A 72 -7.02 8.77 -0.10
C LEU A 72 -5.87 7.79 -0.39
N LEU A 73 -5.52 7.61 -1.66
CA LEU A 73 -4.39 6.76 -2.06
C LEU A 73 -3.07 7.27 -1.49
N ALA A 74 -2.78 8.58 -1.63
CA ALA A 74 -1.56 9.17 -1.09
C ALA A 74 -1.50 9.05 0.44
N SER A 75 -2.61 9.34 1.14
CA SER A 75 -2.71 9.22 2.59
C SER A 75 -2.51 7.78 3.06
N PHE A 76 -3.15 6.82 2.39
CA PHE A 76 -3.01 5.41 2.71
C PHE A 76 -1.57 4.93 2.52
N ILE A 77 -0.91 5.31 1.42
CA ILE A 77 0.48 4.93 1.17
C ILE A 77 1.41 5.56 2.21
N MET A 78 1.25 6.86 2.52
CA MET A 78 2.04 7.54 3.55
C MET A 78 1.83 6.95 4.95
N ARG A 79 0.60 6.54 5.30
CA ARG A 79 0.31 5.85 6.57
C ARG A 79 0.91 4.45 6.61
N THR A 80 0.85 3.71 5.50
CA THR A 80 1.45 2.37 5.36
C THR A 80 2.97 2.41 5.52
N ILE A 81 3.58 3.48 5.01
CA ILE A 81 5.00 3.78 5.18
C ILE A 81 5.30 4.07 6.66
N ASN A 82 4.52 4.91 7.34
CA ASN A 82 4.87 5.43 8.67
C ASN A 82 4.33 4.65 9.89
N CYS A 83 3.54 3.58 9.72
CA CYS A 83 2.87 2.89 10.83
C CYS A 83 3.61 1.64 11.35
N ASN A 84 3.31 1.29 12.59
CA ASN A 84 3.77 0.05 13.24
C ASN A 84 2.88 -1.17 12.94
N TYR A 85 1.92 -1.03 12.03
CA TYR A 85 0.91 -2.04 11.72
C TYR A 85 0.12 -2.50 12.96
N ASP A 86 -0.23 -1.54 13.82
CA ASP A 86 -1.02 -1.75 15.03
C ASP A 86 -2.53 -1.87 14.73
N GLU A 87 -3.34 -1.97 15.77
CA GLU A 87 -4.79 -2.13 15.66
C GLU A 87 -5.46 -0.94 14.98
N GLU A 88 -5.02 0.29 15.27
CA GLU A 88 -5.53 1.51 14.64
C GLU A 88 -5.28 1.49 13.13
N PHE A 89 -4.05 1.14 12.72
CA PHE A 89 -3.73 1.02 11.30
C PHE A 89 -4.57 -0.06 10.60
N CYS A 90 -4.72 -1.24 11.22
CA CYS A 90 -5.46 -2.35 10.61
C CYS A 90 -6.96 -2.01 10.47
N ASN A 91 -7.55 -1.37 11.49
CA ASN A 91 -8.93 -0.92 11.44
C ASN A 91 -9.10 0.15 10.36
N TYR A 92 -8.24 1.16 10.33
CA TYR A 92 -8.23 2.20 9.30
C TYR A 92 -8.14 1.60 7.88
N ALA A 93 -7.22 0.65 7.65
CA ALA A 93 -7.06 0.02 6.35
C ALA A 93 -8.35 -0.67 5.89
N VAL A 94 -9.02 -1.41 6.78
CA VAL A 94 -10.29 -2.08 6.47
C VAL A 94 -11.40 -1.06 6.26
N GLU A 95 -11.58 -0.09 7.17
CA GLU A 95 -12.63 0.93 7.11
C GLU A 95 -12.60 1.72 5.81
N VAL A 96 -11.45 2.29 5.45
CA VAL A 96 -11.35 3.07 4.21
C VAL A 96 -11.49 2.14 3.00
N SER A 97 -10.97 0.92 3.06
CA SER A 97 -11.15 -0.03 1.96
C SER A 97 -12.57 -0.44 1.74
N HIS A 98 -13.37 -0.54 2.81
CA HIS A 98 -14.74 -1.02 2.79
C HIS A 98 -15.78 0.09 2.64
N ALA A 99 -15.39 1.35 2.74
CA ALA A 99 -16.27 2.51 2.54
C ALA A 99 -17.06 2.42 1.22
N ASP A 100 -18.34 2.81 1.29
CA ASP A 100 -19.31 2.70 0.18
C ASP A 100 -18.97 3.61 -1.00
N ASP A 101 -18.28 4.72 -0.74
CA ASP A 101 -17.85 5.70 -1.73
C ASP A 101 -16.50 5.35 -2.38
N VAL A 102 -15.91 4.21 -2.03
CA VAL A 102 -14.64 3.74 -2.59
C VAL A 102 -14.86 2.53 -3.52
N PRO A 103 -14.46 2.63 -4.81
CA PRO A 103 -14.54 1.51 -5.73
C PRO A 103 -13.79 0.28 -5.22
N PRO A 104 -14.35 -0.94 -5.37
CA PRO A 104 -13.76 -2.17 -4.81
C PRO A 104 -12.31 -2.44 -5.23
N ARG A 105 -11.93 -2.02 -6.44
CA ARG A 105 -10.59 -2.26 -7.00
C ARG A 105 -9.58 -1.17 -6.67
N LEU A 106 -10.01 -0.03 -6.11
CA LEU A 106 -9.14 1.11 -5.87
C LEU A 106 -7.96 0.75 -4.96
N PHE A 107 -8.25 0.10 -3.83
CA PHE A 107 -7.22 -0.26 -2.86
C PHE A 107 -6.21 -1.24 -3.44
N SER A 108 -6.69 -2.23 -4.19
CA SER A 108 -5.81 -3.18 -4.89
C SER A 108 -4.91 -2.50 -5.92
N MET A 109 -5.40 -1.46 -6.60
CA MET A 109 -4.62 -0.62 -7.52
C MET A 109 -3.60 0.21 -6.74
N GLY A 110 -4.00 0.86 -5.65
CA GLY A 110 -3.11 1.62 -4.78
C GLY A 110 -1.94 0.80 -4.24
N LEU A 111 -2.21 -0.41 -3.77
CA LEU A 111 -1.20 -1.37 -3.30
C LEU A 111 -0.27 -1.82 -4.43
N THR A 112 -0.77 -1.91 -5.66
CA THR A 112 0.06 -2.22 -6.83
C THR A 112 0.97 -1.05 -7.18
N LEU A 113 0.44 0.17 -7.26
CA LEU A 113 1.22 1.37 -7.54
C LEU A 113 2.30 1.62 -6.47
N ALA A 114 1.97 1.36 -5.19
CA ALA A 114 2.94 1.44 -4.11
C ALA A 114 4.09 0.43 -4.29
N LEU A 115 3.76 -0.81 -4.67
CA LEU A 115 4.76 -1.84 -4.92
C LEU A 115 5.62 -1.53 -6.15
N ASP A 116 5.02 -1.05 -7.23
CA ASP A 116 5.72 -0.64 -8.45
C ASP A 116 6.68 0.53 -8.16
N PHE A 117 6.23 1.52 -7.39
CA PHE A 117 7.06 2.63 -6.95
C PHE A 117 8.27 2.13 -6.16
N VAL A 118 8.06 1.27 -5.17
CA VAL A 118 9.15 0.66 -4.39
C VAL A 118 10.13 -0.09 -5.28
N ALA A 119 9.62 -0.92 -6.20
CA ALA A 119 10.42 -1.75 -7.09
C ALA A 119 11.24 -0.94 -8.11
N GLN A 120 10.74 0.23 -8.53
CA GLN A 120 11.45 1.12 -9.44
C GLN A 120 12.44 2.03 -8.72
N THR A 121 12.10 2.49 -7.51
CA THR A 121 12.90 3.47 -6.78
C THR A 121 14.06 2.85 -6.01
N LEU A 122 13.84 1.77 -5.24
CA LEU A 122 14.87 1.23 -4.36
C LEU A 122 16.14 0.76 -5.08
N PRO A 123 16.09 0.11 -6.26
CA PRO A 123 17.30 -0.34 -6.95
C PRO A 123 18.25 0.79 -7.35
N GLY A 124 17.73 2.01 -7.55
CA GLY A 124 18.55 3.20 -7.84
C GLY A 124 19.14 3.88 -6.59
N GLN A 125 18.70 3.48 -5.40
CA GLN A 125 19.00 4.17 -4.13
C GLN A 125 19.76 3.29 -3.12
N VAL A 126 19.81 1.98 -3.35
CA VAL A 126 20.41 0.99 -2.44
C VAL A 126 21.41 0.14 -3.21
N GLU A 127 22.71 0.35 -2.95
CA GLU A 127 23.80 -0.38 -3.63
C GLU A 127 23.96 -1.81 -3.10
N ASP A 128 23.68 -2.02 -1.81
CA ASP A 128 23.75 -3.32 -1.17
C ASP A 128 22.61 -4.22 -1.66
N ARG A 129 22.98 -5.27 -2.40
CA ARG A 129 22.04 -6.20 -3.04
C ARG A 129 21.26 -7.05 -2.05
N GLU A 130 21.88 -7.46 -0.95
CA GLU A 130 21.20 -8.28 0.07
C GLU A 130 20.15 -7.43 0.77
N ARG A 131 20.56 -6.22 1.19
CA ARG A 131 19.66 -5.24 1.80
C ARG A 131 18.52 -4.82 0.87
N LEU A 132 18.81 -4.60 -0.41
CA LEU A 132 17.78 -4.31 -1.42
C LEU A 132 16.78 -5.47 -1.54
N THR A 133 17.28 -6.70 -1.58
CA THR A 133 16.42 -7.90 -1.67
C THR A 133 15.50 -8.01 -0.45
N ASP A 134 16.03 -7.76 0.75
CA ASP A 134 15.26 -7.79 1.99
C ASP A 134 14.18 -6.71 2.02
N MET A 135 14.50 -5.49 1.59
CA MET A 135 13.53 -4.40 1.47
C MET A 135 12.40 -4.75 0.49
N LEU A 136 12.75 -5.19 -0.72
CA LEU A 136 11.77 -5.57 -1.74
C LEU A 136 10.90 -6.75 -1.28
N SER A 137 11.51 -7.74 -0.61
CA SER A 137 10.78 -8.89 -0.05
C SER A 137 9.80 -8.45 1.04
N ALA A 138 10.21 -7.55 1.94
CA ALA A 138 9.36 -7.03 3.00
C ALA A 138 8.15 -6.27 2.43
N TRP A 139 8.35 -5.43 1.41
CA TRP A 139 7.26 -4.73 0.72
C TRP A 139 6.29 -5.66 -0.01
N ASN A 140 6.79 -6.70 -0.67
CA ASN A 140 5.96 -7.72 -1.30
C ASN A 140 5.08 -8.45 -0.26
N ARG A 141 5.65 -8.81 0.89
CA ARG A 141 4.91 -9.46 1.98
C ARG A 141 3.84 -8.53 2.54
N LEU A 142 4.18 -7.29 2.88
CA LEU A 142 3.23 -6.32 3.42
C LEU A 142 2.07 -6.07 2.45
N THR A 143 2.36 -5.79 1.17
CA THR A 143 1.30 -5.52 0.19
C THR A 143 0.42 -6.74 -0.05
N SER A 144 0.97 -7.96 0.04
CA SER A 144 0.18 -9.20 -0.02
C SER A 144 -0.76 -9.34 1.19
N ILE A 145 -0.27 -9.05 2.40
CA ILE A 145 -1.10 -9.03 3.62
C ILE A 145 -2.23 -8.02 3.46
N LEU A 146 -1.91 -6.79 3.05
CA LEU A 146 -2.90 -5.72 2.90
C LEU A 146 -3.96 -6.07 1.85
N ARG A 147 -3.57 -6.64 0.70
CA ARG A 147 -4.52 -7.08 -0.34
C ARG A 147 -5.55 -8.06 0.21
N GLU A 148 -5.11 -9.03 1.03
CA GLU A 148 -6.01 -10.03 1.61
C GLU A 148 -6.82 -9.44 2.78
N LEU A 149 -6.23 -8.53 3.57
CA LEU A 149 -6.90 -7.87 4.68
C LEU A 149 -8.07 -7.01 4.17
N THR A 150 -7.85 -6.26 3.09
CA THR A 150 -8.81 -5.30 2.50
C THR A 150 -9.66 -5.88 1.37
N ARG A 151 -9.71 -7.22 1.23
CA ARG A 151 -10.55 -7.86 0.22
C ARG A 151 -12.02 -7.76 0.63
N LYS A 152 -12.82 -7.01 -0.15
CA LYS A 152 -14.29 -7.03 -0.08
C LYS A 152 -14.86 -8.34 -0.62
#